data_AF-A0A1Q2ZTX5-F1
#
_entry.id   AF-A0A1Q2ZTX5-F1
#
_cell.length_a   1.000
_cell.length_b   1.000
_cell.length_c   1.000
_cell.angle_alpha   90.00
_cell.angle_beta   90.00
_cell.angle_gamma   90.00
#
_symmetry.space_group_name_H-M   'P 1'
#
loop_
_entity.id
_entity.type
_entity.pdbx_description
1 polymer ?
#
loop_
_entity_poly.entity_id
_entity_poly.type
_entity_poly.pdbx_seq_one_letter_code
_entity_poly.pdbx_strand_id
1 'polypeptide(L)'
;MGKAHGYRSRTRYMFQRDFRRHGALPLSAYLKVYKVGDIVDIKANGAIQKGMPHKVYQGKTGVIFNVTKSAVGVMINKVVGGRCIQKRVNVRIEHIKHSKCRQEFLQRVKDNAAKRAAAKASGTAVQLKRQPAGPRPAHVISTEGNVPQTLAPVPYETYI
;
A
#
# COMPACT_ATOMS: atom_id res chain seq x y z
N MET A 1 26.45 -20.09 24.37
CA MET A 1 24.99 -19.88 24.24
C MET A 1 24.57 -20.12 22.79
N GLY A 2 23.68 -21.07 22.52
CA GLY A 2 23.30 -21.45 21.15
C GLY A 2 22.46 -20.38 20.43
N LYS A 3 22.66 -20.20 19.11
CA LYS A 3 21.86 -19.26 18.30
C LYS A 3 20.56 -19.93 17.83
N ALA A 4 19.43 -19.22 17.91
CA ALA A 4 18.13 -19.69 17.44
C ALA A 4 17.68 -18.97 16.16
N HIS A 5 17.46 -19.72 15.08
CA HIS A 5 17.07 -19.21 13.76
C HIS A 5 15.77 -19.83 13.23
N GLY A 6 14.82 -20.16 14.11
CA GLY A 6 13.54 -20.76 13.72
C GLY A 6 12.72 -19.90 12.74
N TYR A 7 11.76 -20.52 12.06
CA TYR A 7 10.93 -19.89 11.01
C TYR A 7 10.21 -18.61 11.47
N ARG A 8 9.72 -18.59 12.72
CA ARG A 8 9.07 -17.43 13.36
C ARG A 8 9.98 -16.70 14.35
N SER A 9 11.30 -16.89 14.25
CA SER A 9 12.25 -16.11 15.05
C SER A 9 12.09 -14.61 14.76
N ARG A 10 12.20 -13.76 15.79
CA ARG A 10 12.16 -12.28 15.65
C ARG A 10 10.82 -11.73 15.10
N THR A 11 9.69 -12.41 15.32
CA THR A 11 8.38 -11.97 14.83
C THR A 11 7.38 -11.58 15.92
N ARG A 12 7.84 -11.33 17.16
CA ARG A 12 7.00 -11.06 18.35
C ARG A 12 5.95 -9.99 18.06
N TYR A 13 6.39 -8.78 17.70
CA TYR A 13 5.52 -7.65 17.41
C TYR A 13 4.94 -7.69 15.98
N MET A 14 5.69 -8.27 15.03
CA MET A 14 5.30 -8.28 13.62
C MET A 14 4.06 -9.13 13.33
N PHE A 15 3.86 -10.23 14.07
CA PHE A 15 2.68 -11.08 13.98
C PHE A 15 1.69 -10.87 15.13
N GLN A 16 1.95 -9.90 16.00
CA GLN A 16 1.01 -9.52 17.05
C GLN A 16 -0.28 -9.01 16.43
N ARG A 17 -1.42 -9.30 17.06
CA ARG A 17 -2.70 -8.69 16.70
C ARG A 17 -2.70 -7.23 17.15
N ASP A 18 -3.30 -6.37 16.33
CA ASP A 18 -3.47 -4.96 16.66
C ASP A 18 -4.30 -4.80 17.95
N PHE A 19 -4.04 -3.72 18.68
CA PHE A 19 -4.73 -3.40 19.93
C PHE A 19 -6.26 -3.36 19.73
N ARG A 20 -7.00 -4.01 20.64
CA ARG A 20 -8.47 -4.15 20.60
C ARG A 20 -9.01 -4.74 19.28
N ARG A 21 -8.19 -5.48 18.53
CA ARG A 21 -8.58 -6.20 17.30
C ARG A 21 -8.22 -7.69 17.40
N HIS A 22 -8.44 -8.27 18.57
CA HIS A 22 -8.29 -9.71 18.81
C HIS A 22 -9.55 -10.47 18.37
N GLY A 23 -9.47 -11.80 18.32
CA GLY A 23 -10.62 -12.66 17.98
C GLY A 23 -10.78 -12.93 16.48
N ALA A 24 -12.04 -13.14 16.07
CA ALA A 24 -12.39 -13.55 14.72
C ALA A 24 -12.09 -12.47 13.67
N LEU A 25 -11.78 -12.92 12.46
CA LEU A 25 -11.64 -12.06 11.29
C LEU A 25 -13.02 -11.62 10.78
N PRO A 26 -13.14 -10.39 10.23
CA PRO A 26 -14.36 -9.98 9.55
C PRO A 26 -14.59 -10.83 8.30
N LEU A 27 -15.86 -11.13 8.00
CA LEU A 27 -16.24 -11.94 6.83
C LEU A 27 -15.80 -11.33 5.49
N SER A 28 -15.61 -10.02 5.44
CA SER A 28 -15.07 -9.31 4.27
C SER A 28 -13.67 -9.78 3.85
N ALA A 29 -12.90 -10.43 4.74
CA ALA A 29 -11.63 -11.04 4.36
C ALA A 29 -11.83 -12.27 3.45
N TYR A 30 -12.90 -13.03 3.67
CA TYR A 30 -13.20 -14.28 2.96
C TYR A 30 -14.02 -14.05 1.68
N LEU A 31 -14.89 -13.03 1.67
CA LEU A 31 -15.75 -12.70 0.53
C LEU A 31 -15.00 -11.97 -0.61
N LYS A 32 -13.72 -11.63 -0.43
CA LYS A 32 -12.90 -11.01 -1.47
C LYS A 32 -12.55 -12.03 -2.54
N VAL A 33 -12.91 -11.71 -3.78
CA VAL A 33 -12.56 -12.51 -4.96
C VAL A 33 -11.16 -12.13 -5.43
N TYR A 34 -10.32 -13.13 -5.65
CA TYR A 34 -8.97 -12.98 -6.17
C TYR A 34 -8.84 -13.72 -7.51
N LYS A 35 -8.21 -13.09 -8.50
CA LYS A 35 -7.96 -13.66 -9.82
C LYS A 35 -6.47 -13.70 -10.13
N VAL A 36 -6.10 -14.55 -11.09
CA VAL A 36 -4.73 -14.59 -11.62
C VAL A 36 -4.41 -13.24 -12.27
N GLY A 37 -3.24 -12.69 -11.96
CA GLY A 37 -2.80 -11.37 -12.41
C GLY A 37 -3.14 -10.21 -11.46
N ASP A 38 -3.97 -10.41 -10.44
CA ASP A 38 -4.23 -9.38 -9.44
C ASP A 38 -2.97 -9.09 -8.60
N ILE A 39 -2.80 -7.81 -8.24
CA ILE A 39 -1.70 -7.35 -7.39
C ILE A 39 -2.17 -7.34 -5.95
N VAL A 40 -1.43 -8.03 -5.09
CA VAL A 40 -1.78 -8.21 -3.70
C VAL A 40 -0.63 -7.93 -2.75
N ASP A 41 -0.97 -7.39 -1.59
CA ASP A 41 -0.03 -7.16 -0.50
C ASP A 41 -0.15 -8.29 0.53
N ILE A 42 1.00 -8.73 1.03
CA ILE A 42 1.09 -9.78 2.04
C ILE A 42 1.22 -9.16 3.43
N LYS A 43 0.25 -9.43 4.30
CA LYS A 43 0.27 -9.07 5.72
C LYS A 43 -0.24 -10.25 6.52
N ALA A 44 0.67 -10.97 7.16
CA ALA A 44 0.33 -12.10 8.02
C ALA A 44 -0.62 -11.66 9.13
N ASN A 45 -1.54 -12.56 9.45
CA ASN A 45 -2.44 -12.44 10.58
C ASN A 45 -2.07 -13.49 11.62
N GLY A 46 -1.60 -13.07 12.79
CA GLY A 46 -1.18 -13.98 13.85
C GLY A 46 -2.26 -14.91 14.41
N ALA A 47 -3.55 -14.58 14.22
CA ALA A 47 -4.67 -15.40 14.66
C ALA A 47 -4.86 -16.67 13.82
N ILE A 48 -4.39 -16.66 12.56
CA ILE A 48 -4.49 -17.80 11.64
C ILE A 48 -3.08 -18.31 11.37
N GLN A 49 -2.76 -19.53 11.82
CA GLN A 49 -1.41 -20.08 11.72
C GLN A 49 -1.18 -20.81 10.39
N LYS A 50 -2.24 -21.34 9.78
CA LYS A 50 -2.17 -22.15 8.55
C LYS A 50 -1.90 -21.25 7.33
N GLY A 51 -0.97 -21.68 6.47
CA GLY A 51 -0.59 -20.93 5.26
C GLY A 51 -0.04 -19.53 5.53
N MET A 52 0.49 -19.31 6.73
CA MET A 52 1.14 -18.06 7.13
C MET A 52 2.44 -17.85 6.33
N PRO A 53 2.65 -16.66 5.76
CA PRO A 53 3.87 -16.36 5.03
C PRO A 53 5.08 -16.28 5.96
N HIS A 54 6.28 -16.60 5.44
CA HIS A 54 7.52 -16.33 6.17
C HIS A 54 7.70 -14.83 6.40
N LYS A 55 8.37 -14.44 7.51
CA LYS A 55 8.60 -13.04 7.88
C LYS A 55 9.22 -12.16 6.79
N VAL A 56 10.03 -12.75 5.92
CA VAL A 56 10.68 -12.05 4.79
C VAL A 56 9.66 -11.49 3.79
N TYR A 57 8.48 -12.10 3.71
CA TYR A 57 7.41 -11.68 2.80
C TYR A 57 6.39 -10.75 3.46
N GLN A 58 6.52 -10.46 4.76
CA GLN A 58 5.67 -9.48 5.43
C GLN A 58 5.84 -8.11 4.79
N GLY A 59 4.74 -7.48 4.40
CA GLY A 59 4.74 -6.17 3.77
C GLY A 59 5.25 -6.17 2.32
N LYS A 60 5.43 -7.34 1.70
CA LYS A 60 5.78 -7.44 0.28
C LYS A 60 4.51 -7.48 -0.57
N THR A 61 4.61 -6.87 -1.75
CA THR A 61 3.57 -6.91 -2.79
C THR A 61 4.00 -7.90 -3.87
N GLY A 62 3.04 -8.64 -4.41
CA GLY A 62 3.27 -9.61 -5.46
C GLY A 62 2.07 -9.77 -6.39
N VAL A 63 2.22 -10.65 -7.37
CA VAL A 63 1.20 -10.94 -8.37
C VAL A 63 0.69 -12.36 -8.18
N ILE A 64 -0.62 -12.54 -8.25
CA ILE A 64 -1.23 -13.87 -8.17
C ILE A 64 -0.91 -14.68 -9.42
N PHE A 65 -0.38 -15.89 -9.26
CA PHE A 65 -0.15 -16.85 -10.34
C PHE A 65 -1.10 -18.05 -10.31
N ASN A 66 -1.63 -18.40 -9.14
CA ASN A 66 -2.51 -19.55 -8.96
C ASN A 66 -3.58 -19.26 -7.89
N VAL A 67 -4.77 -19.85 -8.04
CA VAL A 67 -5.88 -19.72 -7.09
C VAL A 67 -6.36 -21.13 -6.72
N THR A 68 -6.52 -21.37 -5.42
CA THR A 68 -7.00 -22.65 -4.85
C THR A 68 -8.15 -22.39 -3.89
N LYS A 69 -8.79 -23.45 -3.37
CA LYS A 69 -9.98 -23.37 -2.49
C LYS A 69 -9.86 -22.35 -1.33
N SER A 70 -8.71 -22.30 -0.65
CA SER A 70 -8.51 -21.46 0.54
C SER A 70 -7.27 -20.58 0.49
N ALA A 71 -6.50 -20.68 -0.59
CA ALA A 71 -5.20 -20.05 -0.70
C ALA A 71 -4.92 -19.58 -2.12
N VAL A 72 -3.95 -18.68 -2.20
CA VAL A 72 -3.51 -18.04 -3.42
C VAL A 72 -2.00 -18.23 -3.53
N GLY A 73 -1.54 -18.55 -4.73
CA GLY A 73 -0.14 -18.56 -5.09
C GLY A 73 0.29 -17.15 -5.50
N VAL A 74 1.26 -16.56 -4.79
CA VAL A 74 1.80 -15.22 -5.05
C VAL A 74 3.24 -15.31 -5.53
N MET A 75 3.54 -14.63 -6.63
CA MET A 75 4.89 -14.40 -7.14
C MET A 75 5.47 -13.11 -6.55
N ILE A 76 6.64 -13.21 -5.92
CA ILE A 76 7.31 -12.09 -5.24
C ILE A 76 8.77 -12.07 -5.66
N ASN A 77 9.32 -10.88 -5.91
CA ASN A 77 10.74 -10.72 -6.15
C ASN A 77 11.49 -10.61 -4.82
N LYS A 78 12.41 -11.55 -4.57
CA LYS A 78 13.29 -11.56 -3.39
C LYS A 78 14.73 -11.36 -3.84
N VAL A 79 15.40 -10.34 -3.29
CA VAL A 79 16.84 -10.15 -3.47
C VAL A 79 17.59 -11.20 -2.64
N VAL A 80 18.51 -11.92 -3.29
CA VAL A 80 19.38 -12.92 -2.67
C VAL A 80 20.80 -12.68 -3.18
N GLY A 81 21.68 -12.15 -2.33
CA GLY A 81 22.98 -11.63 -2.76
C GLY A 81 22.78 -10.47 -3.74
N GLY A 82 23.52 -10.47 -4.85
CA GLY A 82 23.44 -9.42 -5.89
C GLY A 82 22.33 -9.60 -6.93
N ARG A 83 21.42 -10.59 -6.79
CA ARG A 83 20.39 -10.88 -7.81
C ARG A 83 18.97 -10.95 -7.24
N CYS A 84 17.99 -10.60 -8.09
CA CYS A 84 16.58 -10.76 -7.81
C CYS A 84 16.09 -12.14 -8.26
N ILE A 85 15.52 -12.92 -7.34
CA ILE A 85 14.94 -14.23 -7.62
C ILE A 85 13.42 -14.16 -7.43
N GLN A 86 12.67 -14.62 -8.43
CA GLN A 86 11.22 -14.77 -8.31
C GLN A 86 10.89 -15.96 -7.41
N LYS A 87 10.16 -15.71 -6.34
CA LYS A 87 9.70 -16.71 -5.37
C LYS A 87 8.20 -16.90 -5.51
N ARG A 88 7.77 -18.16 -5.61
CA ARG A 88 6.36 -18.55 -5.57
C ARG A 88 6.02 -18.98 -4.16
N VAL A 89 5.01 -18.36 -3.56
CA VAL A 89 4.59 -18.62 -2.17
C VAL A 89 3.10 -18.90 -2.16
N ASN A 90 2.70 -19.99 -1.52
CA ASN A 90 1.29 -20.30 -1.28
C ASN A 90 0.87 -19.69 0.05
N VAL A 91 -0.08 -18.77 0.00
CA VAL A 91 -0.51 -17.98 1.16
C VAL A 91 -2.03 -18.03 1.25
N ARG A 92 -2.59 -18.20 2.45
CA ARG A 92 -4.05 -18.13 2.59
C ARG A 92 -4.59 -16.69 2.47
N ILE A 93 -5.87 -16.59 2.11
CA ILE A 93 -6.56 -15.32 1.85
C ILE A 93 -6.60 -14.38 3.07
N GLU A 94 -6.54 -14.89 4.30
CA GLU A 94 -6.52 -14.09 5.53
C GLU A 94 -5.23 -13.29 5.71
N HIS A 95 -4.18 -13.64 4.96
CA HIS A 95 -2.87 -13.00 5.01
C HIS A 95 -2.62 -12.06 3.81
N ILE A 96 -3.62 -11.88 2.97
CA ILE A 96 -3.51 -11.15 1.71
C ILE A 96 -4.57 -10.06 1.65
N LYS A 97 -4.25 -8.96 0.98
CA LYS A 97 -5.21 -7.91 0.61
C LYS A 97 -4.91 -7.40 -0.79
N HIS A 98 -5.95 -6.93 -1.50
CA HIS A 98 -5.77 -6.21 -2.76
C HIS A 98 -4.95 -4.94 -2.56
N SER A 99 -4.04 -4.66 -3.49
CA SER A 99 -3.23 -3.45 -3.45
C SER A 99 -3.98 -2.27 -4.08
N LYS A 100 -4.14 -1.18 -3.31
CA LYS A 100 -4.85 0.03 -3.77
C LYS A 100 -4.11 0.76 -4.90
N CYS A 101 -2.81 0.58 -5.02
CA CYS A 101 -2.01 1.22 -6.07
C CYS A 101 -2.48 0.84 -7.48
N ARG A 102 -2.93 -0.40 -7.68
CA ARG A 102 -3.46 -0.86 -8.97
C ARG A 102 -4.84 -0.29 -9.25
N GLN A 103 -5.68 -0.15 -8.22
CA GLN A 103 -7.02 0.42 -8.35
C GLN A 103 -6.96 1.87 -8.84
N GLU A 104 -6.14 2.71 -8.22
CA GLU A 104 -5.95 4.11 -8.63
C GLU A 104 -5.40 4.22 -10.07
N PHE A 105 -4.45 3.36 -10.43
CA PHE A 105 -3.93 3.29 -11.79
C PHE A 105 -5.03 2.94 -12.81
N LEU A 106 -5.84 1.91 -12.53
CA LEU A 106 -6.91 1.46 -13.44
C LEU A 106 -8.00 2.53 -13.59
N GLN A 107 -8.36 3.22 -12.51
CA GLN A 107 -9.29 4.34 -12.57
C GLN A 107 -8.74 5.44 -13.48
N ARG A 108 -7.49 5.84 -13.29
CA ARG A 108 -6.83 6.84 -14.14
C ARG A 108 -6.72 6.42 -15.61
N VAL A 109 -6.53 5.13 -15.90
CA VAL A 109 -6.54 4.64 -17.30
C VAL A 109 -7.90 4.87 -17.94
N LYS A 110 -9.00 4.57 -17.22
CA LYS A 110 -10.37 4.82 -17.70
C LYS A 110 -10.63 6.31 -17.87
N ASP A 111 -10.26 7.13 -16.90
CA ASP A 111 -10.45 8.58 -16.95
C ASP A 111 -9.67 9.21 -18.11
N ASN A 112 -8.45 8.76 -18.35
CA ASN A 112 -7.63 9.23 -19.47
C ASN A 112 -8.21 8.81 -20.82
N ALA A 113 -8.79 7.62 -20.93
CA ALA A 113 -9.47 7.17 -22.14
C ALA A 113 -10.71 8.02 -22.44
N ALA A 114 -11.52 8.32 -21.41
CA ALA A 114 -12.69 9.18 -21.53
C ALA A 114 -12.30 10.61 -21.95
N LYS A 115 -11.28 11.20 -21.32
CA LYS A 115 -10.76 12.53 -21.69
C LYS A 115 -10.23 12.58 -23.12
N ARG A 116 -9.54 11.52 -23.57
CA ARG A 116 -9.05 11.42 -24.94
C ARG A 116 -10.20 11.36 -25.96
N ALA A 117 -11.24 10.57 -25.67
CA ALA A 117 -12.40 10.45 -26.54
C ALA A 117 -13.15 11.78 -26.64
N ALA A 118 -13.39 12.45 -25.51
CA ALA A 118 -14.03 13.77 -25.46
C ALA A 118 -13.22 14.82 -26.24
N ALA A 119 -11.91 14.89 -26.02
CA ALA A 119 -11.01 15.82 -26.71
C ALA A 119 -10.99 15.60 -28.23
N LYS A 120 -11.05 14.34 -28.69
CA LYS A 120 -11.13 14.00 -30.11
C LYS A 120 -12.46 14.48 -30.73
N ALA A 121 -13.56 14.37 -29.98
CA ALA A 121 -14.88 14.83 -30.45
C ALA A 121 -14.98 16.36 -30.49
N SER A 122 -14.39 17.07 -29.51
CA SER A 122 -14.39 18.54 -29.45
C SER A 122 -13.27 19.19 -30.27
N GLY A 123 -12.32 18.43 -30.81
CA GLY A 123 -11.16 18.94 -31.54
C GLY A 123 -10.14 19.69 -30.66
N THR A 124 -10.20 19.54 -29.34
CA THR A 124 -9.31 20.24 -28.40
C THR A 124 -8.10 19.39 -28.04
N ALA A 125 -6.95 20.01 -27.81
CA ALA A 125 -5.76 19.31 -27.33
C ALA A 125 -5.87 19.01 -25.83
N VAL A 126 -5.52 17.78 -25.41
CA VAL A 126 -5.55 17.37 -23.98
C VAL A 126 -4.20 16.80 -23.52
N GLN A 127 -3.71 17.28 -22.38
CA GLN A 127 -2.52 16.75 -21.74
C GLN A 127 -2.88 15.61 -20.76
N LEU A 128 -2.49 14.37 -21.09
CA LEU A 128 -2.80 13.19 -20.28
C LEU A 128 -1.67 12.78 -19.32
N LYS A 129 -0.46 13.33 -19.52
CA LYS A 129 0.70 13.04 -18.67
C LYS A 129 0.60 13.84 -17.37
N ARG A 130 0.91 13.19 -16.25
CA ARG A 130 1.03 13.85 -14.93
C ARG A 130 2.26 14.76 -14.93
N GLN A 131 2.16 15.89 -14.25
CA GLN A 131 3.28 16.79 -14.01
C GLN A 131 3.63 16.80 -12.53
N PRO A 132 4.91 16.99 -12.17
CA PRO A 132 5.29 17.28 -10.80
C PRO A 132 4.71 18.63 -10.35
N ALA A 133 4.72 18.89 -9.05
CA ALA A 133 4.34 20.19 -8.53
C ALA A 133 5.29 21.26 -9.11
N GLY A 134 4.71 22.24 -9.80
CA GLY A 134 5.44 23.40 -10.33
C GLY A 134 5.70 24.45 -9.25
N PRO A 135 6.49 25.50 -9.57
CA PRO A 135 6.61 26.67 -8.71
C PRO A 135 5.23 27.31 -8.50
N ARG A 136 5.03 27.92 -7.32
CA ARG A 136 3.77 28.61 -7.03
C ARG A 136 3.60 29.77 -8.03
N PRO A 137 2.42 29.94 -8.64
CA PRO A 137 2.17 31.08 -9.50
C PRO A 137 2.13 32.37 -8.67
N ALA A 138 2.35 33.50 -9.35
CA ALA A 138 2.10 34.81 -8.76
C ALA A 138 0.62 34.91 -8.34
N HIS A 139 0.39 35.41 -7.14
CA HIS A 139 -0.96 35.71 -6.63
C HIS A 139 -0.89 36.95 -5.74
N VAL A 140 -2.02 37.64 -5.62
CA VAL A 140 -2.16 38.83 -4.77
C VAL A 140 -2.86 38.44 -3.47
N ILE A 141 -2.33 38.90 -2.34
CA ILE A 141 -2.93 38.71 -1.02
C ILE A 141 -3.60 40.03 -0.63
N SER A 142 -4.91 40.00 -0.37
CA SER A 142 -5.64 41.18 0.14
C SER A 142 -5.41 41.34 1.64
N THR A 143 -5.24 42.59 2.07
CA THR A 143 -5.14 42.99 3.48
C THR A 143 -6.50 43.40 4.07
N GLU A 144 -7.56 43.39 3.28
CA GLU A 144 -8.92 43.68 3.76
C GLU A 144 -9.40 42.55 4.69
N GLY A 145 -9.69 42.87 5.95
CA GLY A 145 -10.05 41.87 6.97
C GLY A 145 -8.91 40.93 7.39
N ASN A 146 -7.69 41.11 6.86
CA ASN A 146 -6.51 40.31 7.15
C ASN A 146 -5.29 41.21 7.35
N VAL A 147 -5.35 42.05 8.38
CA VAL A 147 -4.27 42.97 8.73
C VAL A 147 -3.07 42.16 9.23
N PRO A 148 -1.84 42.37 8.71
CA PRO A 148 -0.66 41.66 9.19
C PRO A 148 -0.45 41.86 10.69
N GLN A 149 -0.31 40.75 11.42
CA GLN A 149 0.00 40.78 12.84
C GLN A 149 1.52 40.78 13.04
N THR A 150 2.04 41.83 13.68
CA THR A 150 3.44 41.90 14.09
C THR A 150 3.69 40.92 15.24
N LEU A 151 4.73 40.08 15.10
CA LEU A 151 5.15 39.13 16.12
C LEU A 151 6.49 39.57 16.73
N ALA A 152 6.71 39.25 18.00
CA ALA A 152 7.96 39.51 18.73
C ALA A 152 8.56 38.20 19.27
N PRO A 153 9.90 38.10 19.38
CA PRO A 153 10.53 36.94 20.02
C PRO A 153 10.11 36.83 21.48
N VAL A 154 9.87 35.59 21.93
CA VAL A 154 9.46 35.30 23.31
C VAL A 154 10.69 35.31 24.24
N PRO A 155 10.59 35.81 25.48
CA PRO A 155 11.66 35.72 26.47
C PRO A 155 12.00 34.28 26.85
N TYR A 156 13.18 34.09 27.44
CA TYR A 156 13.57 32.81 28.03
C TYR A 156 12.71 32.50 29.27
N GLU A 157 12.11 31.32 29.30
CA GLU A 157 11.36 30.77 30.43
C GLU A 157 11.79 29.33 30.70
N THR A 158 11.80 28.91 31.96
CA THR A 158 12.37 27.62 32.38
C THR A 158 11.41 26.43 32.18
N TYR A 159 10.09 26.64 32.16
CA TYR A 159 9.02 25.63 32.01
C TYR A 159 9.28 24.25 32.69
N ILE A 160 9.98 24.25 33.82
CA ILE A 160 10.17 23.12 34.74
C ILE A 160 9.42 23.39 36.04
#